data_AF-A0A656Z5X7-F1
#
_entry.id   AF-A0A656Z5X7-F1
#
_cell.length_a   1.000
_cell.length_b   1.000
_cell.length_c   1.000
_cell.angle_alpha   90.00
_cell.angle_beta   90.00
_cell.angle_gamma   90.00
#
_symmetry.space_group_name_H-M   'P 1'
#
loop_
_entity.id
_entity.type
_entity.pdbx_description
1 polymer ?
#
loop_
_entity_poly.entity_id
_entity_poly.type
_entity_poly.pdbx_seq_one_letter_code
_entity_poly.pdbx_strand_id
1 'polypeptide(L)'
;MGASQLFLILRVAIPAALPHVFVGLFMGLGASFSVLVAAEMMGVKSGLGWYLQWAQGWAAYNNLYGALIIMAIVFSGLITLLFTVRDRV
;
A
#
# COMPACT_ATOMS: atom_id res chain seq x y z
N MET A 1 -18.79 37.70 14.86
CA MET A 1 -17.91 36.89 13.99
C MET A 1 -18.58 35.54 13.77
N GLY A 2 -19.49 35.47 12.79
CA GLY A 2 -20.39 34.34 12.56
C GLY A 2 -20.06 33.58 11.29
N ALA A 3 -18.81 33.12 11.17
CA ALA A 3 -18.48 32.17 10.11
C ALA A 3 -18.96 30.78 10.57
N SER A 4 -19.97 30.26 9.87
CA SER A 4 -20.51 28.90 10.03
C SER A 4 -19.40 27.90 10.33
N GLN A 5 -19.60 27.04 11.34
CA GLN A 5 -18.64 25.99 11.71
C GLN A 5 -18.28 25.11 10.50
N LEU A 6 -19.21 24.91 9.56
CA LEU A 6 -18.92 24.20 8.30
C LEU A 6 -17.84 24.90 7.46
N PHE A 7 -17.79 26.24 7.45
CA PHE A 7 -16.80 26.98 6.66
C PHE A 7 -15.39 26.87 7.27
N LEU A 8 -15.28 26.80 8.60
CA LEU A 8 -14.02 26.54 9.29
C LEU A 8 -13.56 25.08 9.12
N ILE A 9 -14.50 24.13 9.18
CA ILE A 9 -14.18 22.70 9.01
C ILE A 9 -13.71 22.43 7.57
N LEU A 10 -14.47 22.86 6.56
CA LEU A 10 -14.16 22.58 5.16
C LEU A 10 -12.91 23.32 4.66
N ARG A 11 -12.62 24.52 5.18
CA ARG A 11 -11.57 25.40 4.64
C ARG A 11 -10.29 25.45 5.48
N VAL A 12 -10.33 25.00 6.73
CA VAL A 12 -9.16 24.98 7.63
C VAL A 12 -8.89 23.58 8.15
N ALA A 13 -9.90 22.86 8.65
CA ALA A 13 -9.67 21.53 9.24
C ALA A 13 -9.40 20.45 8.19
N ILE A 14 -10.10 20.44 7.05
CA ILE A 14 -9.84 19.48 5.95
C ILE A 14 -8.41 19.64 5.40
N PRO A 15 -7.94 20.82 4.97
CA PRO A 15 -6.56 20.97 4.48
C PRO A 15 -5.50 20.67 5.55
N ALA A 16 -5.78 20.92 6.83
CA ALA A 16 -4.88 20.58 7.92
C ALA A 16 -4.87 19.08 8.28
N ALA A 17 -5.99 18.37 8.09
CA ALA A 17 -6.12 16.94 8.40
C ALA A 17 -5.77 16.02 7.23
N LEU A 18 -5.84 16.51 5.97
CA LEU A 18 -5.45 15.77 4.77
C LEU A 18 -4.06 15.11 4.92
N PRO A 19 -2.98 15.81 5.34
CA PRO A 19 -1.67 15.20 5.56
C PRO A 19 -1.72 14.01 6.54
N HIS A 20 -2.48 14.13 7.62
CA HIS A 20 -2.60 13.10 8.64
C HIS A 20 -3.38 11.87 8.16
N VAL A 21 -4.47 12.08 7.40
CA VAL A 21 -5.24 10.99 6.79
C VAL A 21 -4.37 10.22 5.78
N PHE A 22 -3.55 10.91 4.99
CA PHE A 22 -2.65 10.27 4.03
C PHE A 22 -1.52 9.48 4.70
N VAL A 23 -0.96 9.96 5.81
CA VAL A 23 0.03 9.19 6.60
C VAL A 23 -0.61 7.92 7.16
N GLY A 24 -1.84 8.02 7.67
CA GLY A 24 -2.62 6.86 8.11
C GLY A 24 -2.89 5.87 6.99
N LEU A 25 -3.24 6.36 5.79
CA LEU A 25 -3.47 5.52 4.62
C LEU A 25 -2.19 4.82 4.14
N PHE A 26 -1.04 5.48 4.21
CA PHE A 26 0.26 4.90 3.85
C PHE A 26 0.64 3.76 4.81
N MET A 27 0.51 4.00 6.12
CA MET A 27 0.69 2.96 7.14
C MET A 27 -0.29 1.79 6.92
N GLY A 28 -1.56 2.10 6.59
CA GLY A 28 -2.59 1.09 6.30
C GLY A 28 -2.29 0.26 5.05
N LEU A 29 -1.76 0.87 3.99
CA LEU A 29 -1.35 0.19 2.75
C LEU A 29 -0.22 -0.82 3.01
N GLY A 30 0.82 -0.41 3.76
CA GLY A 30 1.91 -1.31 4.14
C GLY A 30 1.46 -2.49 5.01
N ALA A 31 0.57 -2.23 5.98
CA ALA A 31 0.02 -3.27 6.83
C ALA A 31 -0.87 -4.24 6.04
N SER A 32 -1.76 -3.73 5.19
CA SER A 32 -2.66 -4.55 4.37
C SER A 32 -1.88 -5.43 3.39
N PHE A 33 -0.82 -4.90 2.78
CA PHE A 33 0.04 -5.65 1.89
C PHE A 33 0.76 -6.79 2.62
N SER A 34 1.36 -6.51 3.79
CA SER A 34 2.00 -7.54 4.61
C SER A 34 1.02 -8.65 5.03
N VAL A 35 -0.20 -8.27 5.42
CA VAL A 35 -1.26 -9.23 5.77
C VAL A 35 -1.72 -10.02 4.55
N LEU A 36 -1.84 -9.40 3.38
CA LEU A 36 -2.21 -10.07 2.13
C LEU A 36 -1.16 -11.10 1.74
N VAL A 37 0.14 -10.78 1.83
CA VAL A 37 1.23 -11.72 1.58
C VAL A 37 1.21 -12.88 2.58
N ALA A 38 1.04 -12.59 3.87
CA ALA A 38 0.92 -13.63 4.89
C ALA A 38 -0.31 -14.53 4.64
N ALA A 39 -1.42 -13.97 4.16
CA ALA A 39 -2.61 -14.71 3.77
C ALA A 39 -2.38 -15.56 2.51
N GLU A 40 -1.67 -15.05 1.50
CA GLU A 40 -1.29 -15.80 0.29
C GLU A 40 -0.43 -17.03 0.64
N MET A 41 0.44 -16.93 1.64
CA MET A 41 1.25 -18.07 2.10
C MET A 41 0.42 -19.16 2.79
N MET A 42 -0.69 -18.81 3.45
CA MET A 42 -1.52 -19.77 4.18
C MET A 42 -2.70 -20.35 3.36
N GLY A 43 -3.24 -19.62 2.38
CA GLY A 43 -4.57 -19.91 1.85
C GLY A 43 -4.68 -20.38 0.40
N VAL A 44 -3.76 -20.02 -0.51
CA VAL A 44 -4.01 -20.14 -1.95
C VAL A 44 -2.81 -20.72 -2.71
N LYS A 45 -3.06 -21.67 -3.61
CA LYS A 45 -2.06 -22.24 -4.55
C LYS A 45 -1.77 -21.32 -5.76
N SER A 46 -1.97 -20.02 -5.60
CA SER A 46 -1.86 -18.99 -6.64
C SER A 46 -1.69 -17.64 -5.97
N GLY A 47 -0.54 -17.02 -6.21
CA GLY A 47 -0.13 -15.76 -5.61
C GLY A 47 1.39 -15.58 -5.70
N LEU A 48 1.87 -14.34 -5.62
CA LEU A 48 3.31 -14.05 -5.64
C LEU A 48 3.99 -14.57 -4.36
N GLY A 49 3.29 -14.51 -3.20
CA GLY A 49 3.76 -15.10 -1.95
C GLY A 49 3.85 -16.63 -1.98
N TRP A 50 2.85 -17.30 -2.56
CA TRP A 50 2.89 -18.76 -2.77
C TRP A 50 3.99 -19.16 -3.76
N TYR A 51 4.16 -18.40 -4.84
CA TYR A 51 5.20 -18.65 -5.84
C TYR A 51 6.61 -18.51 -5.26
N LEU A 52 6.82 -17.59 -4.32
CA LEU A 52 8.08 -17.45 -3.58
C LEU A 52 8.40 -18.72 -2.78
N GLN A 53 7.41 -19.26 -2.07
CA GLN A 53 7.56 -20.48 -1.27
C GLN A 53 7.77 -21.73 -2.13
N TRP A 54 7.10 -21.80 -3.29
CA TRP A 54 7.29 -22.87 -4.27
C TRP A 54 8.68 -22.79 -4.94
N ALA A 55 9.13 -21.59 -5.33
CA ALA A 55 10.46 -21.37 -5.90
C ALA A 55 11.58 -21.66 -4.89
N GLN A 56 11.35 -21.39 -3.60
CA GLN A 56 12.25 -21.80 -2.52
C GLN A 56 12.36 -23.33 -2.42
N GLY A 57 11.25 -24.06 -2.51
CA GLY A 57 11.25 -25.53 -2.47
C GLY A 57 12.02 -26.19 -3.61
N TRP A 58 12.07 -25.54 -4.78
CA TRP A 58 12.83 -26.02 -5.94
C TRP A 58 14.26 -25.47 -6.03
N ALA A 59 14.70 -24.65 -5.06
CA ALA A 59 15.97 -23.90 -5.09
C ALA A 59 16.18 -23.08 -6.38
N ALA A 60 15.08 -22.69 -7.05
CA ALA A 60 15.10 -21.93 -8.28
C ALA A 60 15.23 -20.43 -7.95
N TYR A 61 16.42 -20.00 -7.51
CA TYR A 61 16.71 -18.63 -7.10
C TYR A 61 16.32 -17.60 -8.18
N ASN A 62 16.49 -17.92 -9.46
CA ASN A 62 16.13 -17.03 -10.57
C ASN A 62 14.65 -16.60 -10.56
N ASN A 63 13.74 -17.54 -10.26
CA ASN A 63 12.30 -17.26 -10.22
C ASN A 63 11.90 -16.50 -8.94
N LEU A 64 12.65 -16.72 -7.87
CA LEU A 64 12.46 -16.10 -6.56
C LEU A 64 12.80 -14.59 -6.61
N TYR A 65 13.92 -14.24 -7.24
CA TYR A 65 14.27 -12.84 -7.50
C TYR A 65 13.27 -12.15 -8.43
N GLY A 66 12.74 -12.86 -9.44
CA GLY A 66 11.69 -12.34 -10.31
C GLY A 66 10.42 -11.96 -9.54
N ALA A 67 9.95 -12.84 -8.65
CA ALA A 67 8.77 -12.57 -7.82
C ALA A 67 8.99 -11.39 -6.85
N LEU A 68 10.17 -11.30 -6.24
CA LEU A 68 10.54 -10.17 -5.36
C LEU A 68 10.57 -8.83 -6.12
N ILE A 69 11.12 -8.80 -7.33
CA ILE A 69 11.16 -7.60 -8.15
C ILE A 69 9.74 -7.16 -8.54
N ILE A 70 8.89 -8.09 -8.96
CA ILE A 70 7.48 -7.79 -9.30
C ILE A 70 6.75 -7.22 -8.08
N MET A 71 6.90 -7.85 -6.91
CA MET A 71 6.33 -7.37 -5.65
C MET A 71 6.81 -5.95 -5.30
N ALA A 72 8.12 -5.70 -5.44
CA ALA A 72 8.70 -4.37 -5.19
C ALA A 72 8.16 -3.32 -6.16
N ILE A 73 8.00 -3.66 -7.45
CA ILE A 73 7.44 -2.74 -8.46
C ILE A 73 5.97 -2.45 -8.17
N VAL A 74 5.16 -3.45 -7.82
CA VAL A 74 3.75 -3.26 -7.48
C VAL A 74 3.60 -2.39 -6.24
N PHE A 75 4.39 -2.68 -5.20
CA PHE A 75 4.35 -1.92 -3.95
C PHE A 75 4.82 -0.46 -4.15
N SER A 76 5.95 -0.27 -4.86
CA SER A 76 6.43 1.06 -5.24
C SER A 76 5.43 1.79 -6.12
N GLY A 77 4.79 1.11 -7.07
CA GLY A 77 3.78 1.70 -7.96
C GLY A 77 2.54 2.17 -7.21
N LEU A 78 2.04 1.36 -6.27
CA LEU A 78 0.93 1.73 -5.36
C LEU A 78 1.29 2.95 -4.52
N ILE A 79 2.50 2.98 -3.97
CA ILE A 79 3.02 4.11 -3.19
C ILE A 79 3.13 5.36 -4.06
N THR A 80 3.77 5.28 -5.23
CA THR A 80 3.93 6.41 -6.15
C THR A 80 2.59 6.93 -6.66
N LEU A 81 1.62 6.04 -6.92
CA LEU A 81 0.27 6.41 -7.31
C LEU A 81 -0.43 7.14 -6.16
N LEU A 82 -0.27 6.66 -4.93
CA LEU A 82 -0.81 7.33 -3.75
C LEU A 82 -0.21 8.73 -3.54
N PHE A 83 1.11 8.85 -3.72
CA PHE A 83 1.81 10.14 -3.67
C PHE A 83 1.38 11.09 -4.79
N THR A 84 1.14 10.58 -6.00
CA THR A 84 0.63 11.38 -7.13
C THR A 84 -0.78 11.89 -6.88
N VAL A 85 -1.64 11.05 -6.29
CA VAL A 85 -2.99 11.47 -5.89
C VAL A 85 -2.92 12.55 -4.81
N ARG A 86 -1.99 12.43 -3.85
CA ARG A 86 -1.74 13.47 -2.84
C ARG A 86 -1.25 14.78 -3.46
N ASP A 87 -0.32 14.74 -4.42
CA ASP A 87 0.25 15.94 -5.04
C ASP A 87 -0.80 16.74 -5.86
N ARG A 88 -1.87 16.05 -6.28
CA ARG A 88 -2.94 16.60 -7.10
C ARG A 88 -4.15 17.13 -6.31
N VAL A 89 -4.24 16.86 -5.01
CA VAL A 89 -5.33 17.26 -4.10
C VAL A 89 -4.85 18.35 -3.16
#